data_AF-A0A847JZT5-F1
#
_entry.id   AF-A0A847JZT5-F1
#
_cell.length_a   1.000
_cell.length_b   1.000
_cell.length_c   1.000
_cell.angle_alpha   90.00
_cell.angle_beta   90.00
_cell.angle_gamma   90.00
#
_symmetry.space_group_name_H-M   'P 1'
#
loop_
_entity.id
_entity.type
_entity.pdbx_description
1 polymer ?
#
loop_
_entity_poly.entity_id
_entity_poly.type
_entity_poly.pdbx_seq_one_letter_code
_entity_poly.pdbx_strand_id
1 'polypeptide(L)'
;MPDQFELVGQQQVTATGPSELSATFVAPAPGFYTVVWEVAEEDQATDTADYIAGPWVDGYGIAEETVSYRHMIEISTAATSRVREEGTFLVDDVWVSGFPADHGDFQGDERFAPDTADIVLSLYFFPEGEEVTDENTDAAEFIAMTTFPARNGYYPEVASPEFKALVDDAGELIGGTYVFVTSFAGDDRVQPYSSSFEDSAEQVVITPPAAPTPPASSSLPSLAKTGVAGSTLIGLAGVFIVSGLLMLRRPEESE
;
A
#
# COMPACT_ATOMS: atom_id res chain seq x y z
N MET A 1 23.43 -19.48 -10.20
CA MET A 1 22.24 -18.96 -9.49
C MET A 1 21.67 -20.06 -8.59
N PRO A 2 21.38 -19.79 -7.31
CA PRO A 2 20.63 -20.69 -6.43
C PRO A 2 19.12 -20.71 -6.76
N ASP A 3 18.42 -21.81 -6.47
CA ASP A 3 17.02 -22.02 -6.90
C ASP A 3 15.99 -21.04 -6.29
N GLN A 4 16.32 -20.40 -5.16
CA GLN A 4 15.51 -19.36 -4.51
C GLN A 4 15.52 -18.01 -5.27
N PHE A 5 16.34 -17.86 -6.31
CA PHE A 5 16.47 -16.65 -7.11
C PHE A 5 16.01 -16.86 -8.56
N GLU A 6 15.60 -15.77 -9.21
CA GLU A 6 15.22 -15.73 -10.62
C GLU A 6 15.81 -14.50 -11.32
N LEU A 7 16.50 -14.72 -12.44
CA LEU A 7 17.08 -13.65 -13.26
C LEU A 7 15.97 -12.89 -14.00
N VAL A 8 15.73 -11.65 -13.58
CA VAL A 8 14.70 -10.76 -14.15
C VAL A 8 15.26 -9.64 -15.03
N GLY A 9 16.58 -9.40 -15.00
CA GLY A 9 17.23 -8.40 -15.85
C GLY A 9 18.75 -8.53 -15.84
N GLN A 10 19.40 -8.12 -16.92
CA GLN A 10 20.86 -8.14 -17.07
C GLN A 10 21.33 -6.89 -17.82
N GLN A 11 22.44 -6.29 -17.39
CA GLN A 11 23.05 -5.12 -18.03
C GLN A 11 24.58 -5.27 -18.05
N GLN A 12 25.21 -4.86 -19.16
CA GLN A 12 26.67 -4.87 -19.34
C GLN A 12 27.31 -3.47 -19.12
N VAL A 13 28.37 -3.36 -18.28
CA VAL A 13 29.14 -2.12 -17.95
C VAL A 13 30.65 -2.33 -17.56
N THR A 14 31.69 -2.28 -18.44
CA THR A 14 33.12 -2.36 -17.99
C THR A 14 33.65 -1.02 -17.49
N ALA A 15 34.64 -1.13 -16.60
CA ALA A 15 35.73 -0.20 -16.44
C ALA A 15 36.35 0.20 -17.79
N THR A 16 36.36 1.50 -18.08
CA THR A 16 37.15 2.10 -19.18
C THR A 16 38.60 2.42 -18.73
N GLY A 17 38.88 2.13 -17.46
CA GLY A 17 40.00 2.56 -16.64
C GLY A 17 39.52 2.57 -15.17
N PRO A 18 40.31 3.10 -14.22
CA PRO A 18 39.90 3.18 -12.82
C PRO A 18 38.73 4.17 -12.62
N SER A 19 37.50 3.65 -12.52
CA SER A 19 36.28 4.39 -12.20
C SER A 19 35.29 3.51 -11.44
N GLU A 20 34.32 4.14 -10.78
CA GLU A 20 33.09 3.46 -10.37
C GLU A 20 32.29 3.02 -11.61
N LEU A 21 31.41 2.03 -11.42
CA LEU A 21 30.52 1.47 -12.43
C LEU A 21 29.10 1.41 -11.86
N SER A 22 28.11 1.66 -12.71
CA SER A 22 26.70 1.65 -12.31
C SER A 22 25.84 0.93 -13.34
N ALA A 23 25.08 -0.05 -12.85
CA ALA A 23 23.95 -0.64 -13.56
C ALA A 23 22.65 -0.06 -12.97
N THR A 24 21.61 0.06 -13.79
CA THR A 24 20.32 0.61 -13.38
C THR A 24 19.20 -0.26 -13.92
N PHE A 25 18.49 -0.92 -13.01
CA PHE A 25 17.38 -1.79 -13.35
C PHE A 25 16.04 -1.17 -12.96
N VAL A 26 14.97 -1.63 -13.61
CA VAL A 26 13.58 -1.33 -13.22
C VAL A 26 12.96 -2.66 -12.78
N ALA A 27 12.51 -2.73 -11.54
CA ALA A 27 11.85 -3.92 -11.01
C ALA A 27 10.50 -4.14 -11.74
N PRO A 28 10.24 -5.32 -12.34
CA PRO A 28 9.07 -5.54 -13.19
C PRO A 28 7.75 -5.68 -12.43
N ALA A 29 7.80 -6.08 -11.16
CA ALA A 29 6.66 -6.25 -10.25
C ALA A 29 7.13 -6.04 -8.80
N PRO A 30 6.24 -5.87 -7.81
CA PRO A 30 6.64 -5.88 -6.40
C PRO A 30 7.38 -7.16 -5.98
N GLY A 31 8.28 -7.03 -5.01
CA GLY A 31 9.12 -8.14 -4.50
C GLY A 31 10.50 -7.70 -3.99
N PHE A 32 11.28 -8.65 -3.50
CA PHE A 32 12.67 -8.43 -3.06
C PHE A 32 13.65 -8.70 -4.21
N TYR A 33 14.50 -7.72 -4.51
CA TYR A 33 15.45 -7.75 -5.61
C TYR A 33 16.87 -7.55 -5.12
N THR A 34 17.79 -8.46 -5.46
CA THR A 34 19.23 -8.29 -5.26
C THR A 34 19.89 -8.02 -6.61
N VAL A 35 20.81 -7.07 -6.67
CA VAL A 35 21.83 -7.07 -7.73
C VAL A 35 22.83 -8.19 -7.40
N VAL A 36 23.46 -8.75 -8.42
CA VAL A 36 24.65 -9.61 -8.33
C VAL A 36 25.58 -9.23 -9.48
N TRP A 37 26.87 -9.02 -9.19
CA TRP A 37 27.89 -8.72 -10.19
C TRP A 37 28.58 -9.98 -10.71
N GLU A 38 28.89 -10.00 -12.00
CA GLU A 38 29.61 -11.09 -12.68
C GLU A 38 30.65 -10.54 -13.66
N VAL A 39 31.90 -10.96 -13.44
CA VAL A 39 33.04 -10.78 -14.36
C VAL A 39 33.32 -12.14 -15.01
N ALA A 40 32.84 -12.31 -16.25
CA ALA A 40 33.19 -13.45 -17.08
C ALA A 40 34.56 -13.22 -17.75
N GLU A 41 35.49 -14.17 -17.60
CA GLU A 41 36.82 -14.13 -18.23
C GLU A 41 36.71 -14.31 -19.76
N GLU A 42 35.79 -15.15 -20.22
CA GLU A 42 35.56 -15.45 -21.65
C GLU A 42 34.96 -14.28 -22.45
N ASP A 43 34.37 -13.29 -21.79
CA ASP A 43 33.87 -12.05 -22.41
C ASP A 43 34.96 -10.97 -22.57
N GLN A 44 36.17 -11.17 -22.03
CA GLN A 44 37.23 -10.16 -22.07
C GLN A 44 37.98 -10.15 -23.41
N ALA A 45 38.49 -8.96 -23.80
CA ALA A 45 39.39 -8.84 -24.94
C ALA A 45 40.73 -9.55 -24.64
N THR A 46 41.36 -10.13 -25.65
CA THR A 46 42.61 -10.91 -25.49
C THR A 46 43.82 -10.08 -25.06
N ASP A 47 43.74 -8.75 -25.12
CA ASP A 47 44.73 -7.81 -24.57
C ASP A 47 44.38 -7.29 -23.17
N THR A 48 43.18 -7.59 -22.64
CA THR A 48 42.76 -7.25 -21.27
C THR A 48 42.63 -8.48 -20.35
N ALA A 49 42.41 -9.68 -20.89
CA ALA A 49 42.21 -10.92 -20.11
C ALA A 49 43.37 -11.23 -19.14
N ASP A 50 44.63 -11.01 -19.55
CA ASP A 50 45.83 -11.22 -18.72
C ASP A 50 45.88 -10.35 -17.43
N TYR A 51 44.99 -9.36 -17.28
CA TYR A 51 44.94 -8.44 -16.14
C TYR A 51 43.82 -8.73 -15.12
N ILE A 52 42.89 -9.64 -15.41
CA ILE A 52 41.90 -10.10 -14.43
C ILE A 52 42.41 -11.33 -13.66
N ALA A 53 41.92 -11.53 -12.44
CA ALA A 53 42.37 -12.62 -11.57
C ALA A 53 41.74 -14.00 -11.87
N GLY A 54 40.96 -14.09 -12.96
CA GLY A 54 40.01 -15.17 -13.25
C GLY A 54 38.55 -14.68 -13.23
N PRO A 55 37.56 -15.56 -13.46
CA PRO A 55 36.15 -15.20 -13.37
C PRO A 55 35.72 -14.98 -11.93
N TRP A 56 34.75 -14.10 -11.72
CA TRP A 56 34.21 -13.78 -10.40
C TRP A 56 32.70 -13.50 -10.47
N VAL A 57 31.99 -13.92 -9.42
CA VAL A 57 30.56 -13.64 -9.19
C VAL A 57 30.38 -13.28 -7.72
N ASP A 58 29.56 -12.27 -7.44
CA ASP A 58 29.31 -11.83 -6.06
C ASP A 58 28.35 -12.75 -5.28
N GLY A 59 28.18 -12.48 -3.98
CA GLY A 59 27.19 -13.11 -3.13
C GLY A 59 25.75 -12.78 -3.56
N TYR A 60 24.83 -13.72 -3.36
CA TYR A 60 23.41 -13.53 -3.67
C TYR A 60 22.65 -13.03 -2.44
N GLY A 61 21.92 -11.93 -2.56
CA GLY A 61 21.09 -11.40 -1.47
C GLY A 61 21.89 -10.62 -0.42
N ILE A 62 23.02 -10.01 -0.80
CA ILE A 62 23.80 -9.14 0.08
C ILE A 62 22.91 -7.97 0.51
N ALA A 63 22.89 -7.66 1.82
CA ALA A 63 21.98 -6.66 2.39
C ALA A 63 22.10 -5.27 1.73
N GLU A 64 23.32 -4.85 1.40
CA GLU A 64 23.61 -3.56 0.75
C GLU A 64 23.21 -3.53 -0.75
N GLU A 65 23.01 -4.70 -1.36
CA GLU A 65 22.59 -4.86 -2.77
C GLU A 65 21.13 -5.33 -2.93
N THR A 66 20.42 -5.58 -1.81
CA THR A 66 19.04 -6.10 -1.80
C THR A 66 18.05 -5.00 -1.43
N VAL A 67 17.09 -4.75 -2.31
CA VAL A 67 16.03 -3.75 -2.12
C VAL A 67 14.65 -4.38 -2.19
N SER A 68 13.67 -3.77 -1.52
CA SER A 68 12.26 -4.12 -1.68
C SER A 68 11.56 -3.13 -2.60
N TYR A 69 10.89 -3.64 -3.64
CA TYR A 69 9.85 -2.89 -4.34
C TYR A 69 8.51 -3.29 -3.73
N ARG A 70 7.97 -2.42 -2.86
CA ARG A 70 6.81 -2.75 -2.03
C ARG A 70 5.50 -2.80 -2.81
N HIS A 71 4.67 -3.77 -2.45
CA HIS A 71 3.28 -3.91 -2.90
C HIS A 71 2.46 -2.66 -2.54
N MET A 72 1.45 -2.36 -3.36
CA MET A 72 0.39 -1.40 -3.05
C MET A 72 -0.90 -2.19 -2.83
N ILE A 73 -1.65 -1.84 -1.79
CA ILE A 73 -2.93 -2.49 -1.46
C ILE A 73 -4.10 -1.62 -1.89
N GLU A 74 -5.23 -2.28 -2.17
CA GLU A 74 -6.51 -1.66 -2.47
C GLU A 74 -7.53 -2.23 -1.48
N ILE A 75 -8.17 -1.34 -0.73
CA ILE A 75 -9.25 -1.66 0.20
C ILE A 75 -10.52 -0.96 -0.28
N SER A 76 -11.64 -1.67 -0.21
CA SER A 76 -12.99 -1.16 -0.51
C SER A 76 -13.95 -1.57 0.60
N THR A 77 -14.84 -0.66 0.97
CA THR A 77 -15.68 -0.71 2.18
C THR A 77 -17.16 -0.55 1.84
N ALA A 78 -18.04 -0.78 2.81
CA ALA A 78 -19.48 -0.55 2.72
C ALA A 78 -20.10 -0.35 4.11
N ALA A 79 -19.89 0.84 4.68
CA ALA A 79 -20.33 1.15 6.04
C ALA A 79 -21.87 1.12 6.20
N THR A 80 -22.36 0.52 7.28
CA THR A 80 -23.81 0.42 7.57
C THR A 80 -24.16 0.64 9.05
N SER A 81 -25.32 1.27 9.29
CA SER A 81 -25.92 1.37 10.62
C SER A 81 -26.93 0.24 10.89
N ARG A 82 -26.96 -0.24 12.14
CA ARG A 82 -27.78 -1.37 12.58
C ARG A 82 -28.40 -1.09 13.97
N VAL A 83 -29.69 -0.79 13.99
CA VAL A 83 -30.43 -0.52 15.23
C VAL A 83 -30.66 -1.83 16.01
N ARG A 84 -30.35 -1.82 17.31
CA ARG A 84 -30.62 -2.90 18.27
C ARG A 84 -31.20 -2.32 19.57
N GLU A 85 -31.60 -3.18 20.50
CA GLU A 85 -32.10 -2.79 21.84
C GLU A 85 -31.07 -1.97 22.64
N GLU A 86 -29.77 -2.22 22.42
CA GLU A 86 -28.65 -1.52 23.07
C GLU A 86 -28.15 -0.27 22.29
N GLY A 87 -28.94 0.25 21.35
CA GLY A 87 -28.63 1.42 20.53
C GLY A 87 -28.35 1.12 19.05
N THR A 88 -27.96 2.16 18.32
CA THR A 88 -27.56 2.06 16.90
C THR A 88 -26.06 1.74 16.82
N PHE A 89 -25.74 0.53 16.35
CA PHE A 89 -24.36 0.12 16.08
C PHE A 89 -23.96 0.50 14.65
N LEU A 90 -22.67 0.69 14.42
CA LEU A 90 -22.07 0.87 13.10
C LEU A 90 -21.14 -0.32 12.81
N VAL A 91 -21.17 -0.84 11.60
CA VAL A 91 -20.28 -1.91 11.12
C VAL A 91 -19.85 -1.63 9.69
N ASP A 92 -18.73 -2.21 9.28
CA ASP A 92 -18.24 -2.14 7.89
C ASP A 92 -18.11 -3.54 7.27
N ASP A 93 -18.28 -3.62 5.97
CA ASP A 93 -18.06 -4.82 5.15
C ASP A 93 -16.85 -4.55 4.25
N VAL A 94 -15.70 -5.18 4.54
CA VAL A 94 -14.40 -4.74 4.00
C VAL A 94 -13.79 -5.77 3.05
N TRP A 95 -13.42 -5.35 1.84
CA TRP A 95 -12.68 -6.13 0.84
C TRP A 95 -11.25 -5.62 0.71
N VAL A 96 -10.28 -6.54 0.80
CA VAL A 96 -8.84 -6.23 0.78
C VAL A 96 -8.14 -6.98 -0.34
N SER A 97 -7.31 -6.29 -1.11
CA SER A 97 -6.47 -6.87 -2.16
C SER A 97 -5.09 -6.21 -2.28
N GLY A 98 -4.17 -6.83 -3.02
CA GLY A 98 -2.84 -6.29 -3.34
C GLY A 98 -1.69 -6.78 -2.43
N PHE A 99 -1.99 -7.35 -1.26
CA PHE A 99 -0.98 -7.97 -0.40
C PHE A 99 -0.27 -9.15 -1.10
N PRO A 100 0.97 -9.49 -0.72
CA PRO A 100 1.56 -10.80 -1.00
C PRO A 100 0.63 -11.95 -0.61
N ALA A 101 0.70 -13.09 -1.30
CA ALA A 101 -0.16 -14.24 -1.02
C ALA A 101 0.11 -14.88 0.35
N ASP A 102 1.36 -14.80 0.80
CA ASP A 102 1.93 -15.26 2.06
C ASP A 102 2.02 -14.14 3.12
N HIS A 103 1.32 -13.01 2.91
CA HIS A 103 1.44 -11.88 3.82
C HIS A 103 0.94 -12.20 5.22
N GLY A 104 1.69 -11.80 6.24
CA GLY A 104 1.45 -12.14 7.63
C GLY A 104 2.03 -13.50 8.06
N ASP A 105 2.67 -14.24 7.15
CA ASP A 105 3.45 -15.45 7.47
C ASP A 105 4.97 -15.20 7.41
N PHE A 106 5.43 -14.20 6.65
CA PHE A 106 6.86 -13.84 6.56
C PHE A 106 7.37 -13.26 7.89
N GLN A 107 8.30 -13.98 8.53
CA GLN A 107 8.86 -13.66 9.83
C GLN A 107 10.04 -12.66 9.78
N GLY A 108 10.32 -12.08 8.61
CA GLY A 108 11.51 -11.27 8.38
C GLY A 108 12.78 -12.11 8.19
N ASP A 109 13.89 -11.43 7.96
CA ASP A 109 15.24 -11.98 8.09
C ASP A 109 16.23 -10.87 8.52
N GLU A 110 17.53 -11.05 8.30
CA GLU A 110 18.54 -10.05 8.69
C GLU A 110 18.46 -8.72 7.90
N ARG A 111 17.67 -8.67 6.83
CA ARG A 111 17.50 -7.49 5.95
C ARG A 111 16.16 -6.78 6.12
N PHE A 112 15.10 -7.51 6.44
CA PHE A 112 13.72 -7.04 6.38
C PHE A 112 12.93 -7.47 7.62
N ALA A 113 12.06 -6.59 8.11
CA ALA A 113 11.16 -6.89 9.22
C ALA A 113 10.12 -7.97 8.87
N PRO A 114 9.53 -8.66 9.88
CA PRO A 114 8.30 -9.41 9.69
C PRO A 114 7.15 -8.51 9.20
N ASP A 115 6.18 -9.13 8.52
CA ASP A 115 4.98 -8.46 8.00
C ASP A 115 4.15 -7.81 9.12
N THR A 116 3.56 -6.63 8.85
CA THR A 116 2.63 -5.99 9.81
C THR A 116 1.33 -6.81 9.83
N ALA A 117 0.98 -7.38 10.99
CA ALA A 117 -0.06 -8.40 11.09
C ALA A 117 -1.51 -7.88 10.97
N ASP A 118 -1.76 -6.61 11.28
CA ASP A 118 -3.10 -6.03 11.47
C ASP A 118 -3.32 -4.78 10.60
N ILE A 119 -4.54 -4.65 10.08
CA ILE A 119 -5.14 -3.40 9.59
C ILE A 119 -5.99 -2.82 10.72
N VAL A 120 -5.94 -1.50 10.92
CA VAL A 120 -6.73 -0.78 11.93
C VAL A 120 -7.93 -0.13 11.26
N LEU A 121 -9.13 -0.42 11.77
CA LEU A 121 -10.36 0.30 11.43
C LEU A 121 -10.70 1.24 12.58
N SER A 122 -10.59 2.54 12.36
CA SER A 122 -10.96 3.59 13.32
C SER A 122 -12.35 4.14 12.99
N LEU A 123 -13.11 4.53 14.02
CA LEU A 123 -14.39 5.21 13.87
C LEU A 123 -14.30 6.64 14.41
N TYR A 124 -14.72 7.59 13.59
CA TYR A 124 -14.79 9.01 13.91
C TYR A 124 -16.23 9.54 13.77
N PHE A 125 -16.50 10.68 14.40
CA PHE A 125 -17.79 11.38 14.33
C PHE A 125 -17.59 12.88 14.06
N PHE A 126 -18.25 13.38 13.02
CA PHE A 126 -18.37 14.80 12.69
C PHE A 126 -19.78 15.28 13.12
N PRO A 127 -19.89 16.27 14.03
CA PRO A 127 -21.17 16.85 14.43
C PRO A 127 -22.00 17.42 13.25
N GLU A 128 -23.33 17.43 13.39
CA GLU A 128 -24.22 18.01 12.37
C GLU A 128 -23.87 19.47 12.04
N GLY A 129 -23.43 19.69 10.79
CA GLY A 129 -23.05 21.00 10.25
C GLY A 129 -21.56 21.16 9.95
N GLU A 130 -20.70 20.25 10.44
CA GLU A 130 -19.29 20.20 10.07
C GLU A 130 -19.09 19.60 8.67
N GLU A 131 -18.06 20.06 7.97
CA GLU A 131 -17.67 19.54 6.63
C GLU A 131 -16.73 18.34 6.81
N VAL A 132 -17.01 17.22 6.12
CA VAL A 132 -16.23 15.98 6.25
C VAL A 132 -15.17 15.94 5.15
N THR A 133 -13.97 16.46 5.44
CA THR A 133 -12.80 16.40 4.55
C THR A 133 -11.53 16.06 5.32
N ASP A 134 -10.48 15.62 4.61
CA ASP A 134 -9.17 15.33 5.21
C ASP A 134 -8.52 16.58 5.84
N GLU A 135 -8.84 17.80 5.37
CA GLU A 135 -8.39 19.05 5.97
C GLU A 135 -9.17 19.47 7.23
N ASN A 136 -10.40 18.99 7.44
CA ASN A 136 -11.23 19.34 8.61
C ASN A 136 -11.19 18.27 9.72
N THR A 137 -10.14 17.45 9.75
CA THR A 137 -10.01 16.33 10.70
C THR A 137 -9.93 16.75 12.17
N ASP A 138 -9.56 18.01 12.48
CA ASP A 138 -9.65 18.59 13.84
C ASP A 138 -11.11 18.74 14.35
N ALA A 139 -12.13 18.67 13.47
CA ALA A 139 -13.55 18.69 13.86
C ALA A 139 -14.11 17.31 14.22
N ALA A 140 -13.32 16.24 14.06
CA ALA A 140 -13.75 14.86 14.26
C ALA A 140 -13.50 14.37 15.70
N GLU A 141 -14.53 13.84 16.36
CA GLU A 141 -14.38 13.08 17.59
C GLU A 141 -14.00 11.63 17.27
N PHE A 142 -12.85 11.17 17.76
CA PHE A 142 -12.48 9.74 17.71
C PHE A 142 -13.34 8.95 18.70
N ILE A 143 -14.10 7.97 18.20
CA ILE A 143 -14.99 7.14 19.00
C ILE A 143 -14.25 5.92 19.54
N ALA A 144 -13.70 5.08 18.66
CA ALA A 144 -13.01 3.84 18.98
C ALA A 144 -12.22 3.30 17.78
N MET A 145 -11.48 2.21 17.98
CA MET A 145 -10.86 1.44 16.89
C MET A 145 -11.03 -0.06 17.10
N THR A 146 -10.83 -0.85 16.04
CA THR A 146 -10.68 -2.31 16.08
C THR A 146 -9.60 -2.74 15.06
N THR A 147 -9.16 -3.99 15.10
CA THR A 147 -8.23 -4.53 14.08
C THR A 147 -8.77 -5.77 13.40
N PHE A 148 -8.27 -6.02 12.18
CA PHE A 148 -8.49 -7.25 11.43
C PHE A 148 -7.23 -7.62 10.64
N PRO A 149 -7.02 -8.91 10.29
CA PRO A 149 -5.76 -9.35 9.70
C PRO A 149 -5.38 -8.63 8.40
N ALA A 150 -4.10 -8.26 8.28
CA ALA A 150 -3.52 -7.68 7.07
C ALA A 150 -3.30 -8.74 5.98
N ARG A 151 -4.39 -9.22 5.37
CA ARG A 151 -4.36 -10.24 4.30
C ARG A 151 -5.46 -9.98 3.27
N ASN A 152 -5.24 -10.46 2.04
CA ASN A 152 -6.24 -10.40 0.98
C ASN A 152 -7.50 -11.20 1.38
N GLY A 153 -8.69 -10.63 1.20
CA GLY A 153 -9.93 -11.31 1.59
C GLY A 153 -11.17 -10.41 1.64
N TYR A 154 -12.24 -10.98 2.19
CA TYR A 154 -13.45 -10.26 2.57
C TYR A 154 -13.68 -10.46 4.07
N TYR A 155 -13.84 -9.35 4.79
CA TYR A 155 -14.04 -9.27 6.23
C TYR A 155 -15.46 -8.75 6.48
N PRO A 156 -16.44 -9.64 6.75
CA PRO A 156 -17.81 -9.25 6.97
C PRO A 156 -18.02 -8.63 8.35
N GLU A 157 -18.83 -7.58 8.42
CA GLU A 157 -19.30 -6.94 9.67
C GLU A 157 -18.18 -6.57 10.66
N VAL A 158 -17.08 -5.99 10.17
CA VAL A 158 -15.97 -5.50 11.00
C VAL A 158 -16.51 -4.45 11.98
N ALA A 159 -16.30 -4.69 13.28
CA ALA A 159 -16.97 -3.94 14.34
C ALA A 159 -16.20 -3.92 15.67
N SER A 160 -16.56 -2.96 16.53
CA SER A 160 -16.26 -2.93 17.96
C SER A 160 -17.58 -2.80 18.74
N PRO A 161 -17.68 -3.31 20.00
CA PRO A 161 -18.80 -2.99 20.90
C PRO A 161 -18.99 -1.48 21.13
N GLU A 162 -17.94 -0.68 20.89
CA GLU A 162 -17.92 0.78 21.03
C GLU A 162 -18.25 1.51 19.70
N PHE A 163 -18.41 0.80 18.57
CA PHE A 163 -18.91 1.38 17.33
C PHE A 163 -20.42 1.60 17.42
N LYS A 164 -20.80 2.67 18.13
CA LYS A 164 -22.19 3.10 18.35
C LYS A 164 -22.34 4.55 17.97
N ALA A 165 -23.51 4.90 17.44
CA ALA A 165 -23.91 6.29 17.34
C ALA A 165 -24.09 6.89 18.75
N LEU A 166 -23.58 8.10 18.95
CA LEU A 166 -23.68 8.84 20.20
C LEU A 166 -25.14 9.20 20.52
N VAL A 167 -25.42 9.31 21.81
CA VAL A 167 -26.71 9.76 22.37
C VAL A 167 -26.50 10.87 23.39
N ASP A 168 -27.50 11.73 23.55
CA ASP A 168 -27.48 12.83 24.51
C ASP A 168 -27.87 12.38 25.94
N ASP A 169 -27.93 13.34 26.89
CA ASP A 169 -28.37 13.12 28.28
C ASP A 169 -29.81 12.55 28.40
N ALA A 170 -30.64 12.66 27.36
CA ALA A 170 -31.98 12.10 27.31
C ALA A 170 -32.04 10.70 26.64
N GLY A 171 -30.96 10.28 25.98
CA GLY A 171 -30.88 9.04 25.21
C GLY A 171 -31.35 9.18 23.76
N GLU A 172 -31.50 10.40 23.24
CA GLU A 172 -31.81 10.64 21.83
C GLU A 172 -30.53 10.68 20.98
N LEU A 173 -30.58 10.21 19.73
CA LEU A 173 -29.42 10.12 18.84
C LEU A 173 -28.86 11.50 18.49
N ILE A 174 -27.56 11.70 18.65
CA ILE A 174 -26.87 12.92 18.22
C ILE A 174 -26.67 12.88 16.70
N GLY A 175 -27.05 13.97 16.04
CA GLY A 175 -26.94 14.13 14.60
C GLY A 175 -25.52 14.40 14.12
N GLY A 176 -25.17 13.83 12.96
CA GLY A 176 -23.89 14.06 12.30
C GLY A 176 -23.50 12.91 11.36
N THR A 177 -22.25 12.95 10.89
CA THR A 177 -21.68 11.93 10.00
C THR A 177 -20.64 11.12 10.76
N TYR A 178 -20.85 9.81 10.81
CA TYR A 178 -19.85 8.87 11.31
C TYR A 178 -18.98 8.41 10.15
N VAL A 179 -17.69 8.30 10.36
CA VAL A 179 -16.71 8.01 9.30
C VAL A 179 -15.80 6.89 9.79
N PHE A 180 -15.80 5.76 9.09
CA PHE A 180 -14.73 4.79 9.26
C PHE A 180 -13.47 5.30 8.56
N VAL A 181 -12.30 4.97 9.10
CA VAL A 181 -11.02 5.19 8.43
C VAL A 181 -10.20 3.91 8.56
N THR A 182 -9.95 3.27 7.43
CA THR A 182 -9.16 2.05 7.35
C THR A 182 -7.68 2.41 7.12
N SER A 183 -6.79 1.93 7.99
CA SER A 183 -5.36 2.27 7.94
C SER A 183 -4.44 1.08 8.19
N PHE A 184 -3.31 1.07 7.48
CA PHE A 184 -2.28 0.05 7.55
C PHE A 184 -0.91 0.71 7.57
N ALA A 185 -0.08 0.36 8.56
CA ALA A 185 1.18 1.06 8.83
C ALA A 185 2.26 0.87 7.74
N GLY A 186 2.09 -0.12 6.86
CA GLY A 186 3.15 -0.59 5.97
C GLY A 186 4.16 -1.47 6.70
N ASP A 187 5.05 -2.08 5.93
CA ASP A 187 6.21 -2.85 6.38
C ASP A 187 7.23 -2.90 5.23
N ASP A 188 8.20 -3.82 5.27
CA ASP A 188 9.21 -3.95 4.22
C ASP A 188 8.72 -4.60 2.93
N ARG A 189 7.52 -5.19 2.88
CA ARG A 189 6.92 -5.77 1.66
C ARG A 189 5.80 -4.92 1.10
N VAL A 190 5.14 -4.11 1.91
CA VAL A 190 3.88 -3.42 1.57
C VAL A 190 3.95 -1.94 1.96
N GLN A 191 3.42 -1.08 1.08
CA GLN A 191 3.32 0.36 1.34
C GLN A 191 2.27 0.66 2.42
N PRO A 192 2.46 1.74 3.22
CA PRO A 192 1.41 2.22 4.11
C PRO A 192 0.16 2.62 3.32
N TYR A 193 -1.00 2.47 3.95
CA TYR A 193 -2.30 2.84 3.40
C TYR A 193 -3.11 3.58 4.47
N SER A 194 -3.87 4.58 4.04
CA SER A 194 -5.01 5.12 4.77
C SER A 194 -6.09 5.42 3.75
N SER A 195 -7.34 5.14 4.09
CA SER A 195 -8.48 5.73 3.41
C SER A 195 -8.61 7.22 3.76
N SER A 196 -9.54 7.90 3.08
CA SER A 196 -9.82 9.34 3.20
C SER A 196 -11.15 9.54 3.89
N PHE A 197 -11.26 10.57 4.73
CA PHE A 197 -12.52 10.96 5.34
C PHE A 197 -13.59 11.35 4.30
N GLU A 198 -13.19 11.74 3.09
CA GLU A 198 -14.10 12.05 1.98
C GLU A 198 -14.75 10.81 1.33
N ASP A 199 -14.35 9.57 1.66
CA ASP A 199 -14.96 8.38 1.04
C ASP A 199 -16.38 8.13 1.57
N SER A 200 -17.36 8.50 0.75
CA SER A 200 -18.78 8.23 0.95
C SER A 200 -19.17 6.77 1.18
N ALA A 201 -18.29 5.78 0.91
CA ALA A 201 -18.49 4.37 1.26
C ALA A 201 -18.17 4.05 2.72
N GLU A 202 -17.28 4.82 3.37
CA GLU A 202 -16.97 4.72 4.80
C GLU A 202 -17.86 5.63 5.68
N GLN A 203 -18.66 6.52 5.07
CA GLN A 203 -19.53 7.47 5.76
C GLN A 203 -20.93 6.93 6.07
N VAL A 204 -21.39 7.12 7.31
CA VAL A 204 -22.76 6.84 7.76
C VAL A 204 -23.37 8.08 8.43
N VAL A 205 -24.28 8.74 7.71
CA VAL A 205 -25.04 9.89 8.24
C VAL A 205 -26.14 9.41 9.18
N ILE A 206 -26.14 9.90 10.42
CA ILE A 206 -27.22 9.72 11.38
C ILE A 206 -27.95 11.06 11.52
N THR A 207 -29.23 11.08 11.12
CA THR A 207 -30.12 12.23 11.35
C THR A 207 -31.04 11.93 12.53
N PRO A 208 -31.18 12.83 13.52
CA PRO A 208 -32.18 12.68 14.59
C PRO A 208 -33.60 12.62 14.00
N PRO A 209 -34.58 12.00 14.69
CA PRO A 209 -35.95 11.92 14.20
C PRO A 209 -36.55 13.32 14.01
N ALA A 210 -36.74 13.72 12.75
CA ALA A 210 -37.03 15.10 12.38
C ALA A 210 -38.29 15.67 13.06
N ALA A 211 -38.14 16.85 13.67
CA ALA A 211 -39.29 17.66 14.08
C ALA A 211 -40.17 17.96 12.85
N PRO A 212 -41.50 17.71 12.92
CA PRO A 212 -42.33 17.60 11.72
C PRO A 212 -42.44 18.93 10.96
N THR A 213 -41.89 18.96 9.75
CA THR A 213 -41.80 20.15 8.90
C THR A 213 -42.52 19.96 7.54
N PRO A 214 -43.16 21.01 6.99
CA PRO A 214 -43.94 20.93 5.75
C PRO A 214 -43.05 20.98 4.48
N PRO A 215 -43.49 20.41 3.36
CA PRO A 215 -42.65 20.23 2.17
C PRO A 215 -42.48 21.50 1.31
N ALA A 216 -41.32 21.60 0.65
CA ALA A 216 -41.01 22.60 -0.38
C ALA A 216 -40.34 21.94 -1.60
N SER A 217 -40.44 22.58 -2.78
CA SER A 217 -40.08 21.98 -4.08
C SER A 217 -38.65 22.27 -4.55
N SER A 218 -38.11 21.38 -5.39
CA SER A 218 -36.73 21.37 -5.90
C SER A 218 -36.53 22.10 -7.24
N SER A 219 -35.25 22.32 -7.60
CA SER A 219 -34.78 22.78 -8.92
C SER A 219 -33.46 22.07 -9.30
N LEU A 220 -33.02 22.17 -10.58
CA LEU A 220 -31.97 21.33 -11.18
C LEU A 220 -30.77 22.14 -11.75
N PRO A 221 -29.51 21.65 -11.64
CA PRO A 221 -28.31 22.22 -12.25
C PRO A 221 -27.90 21.57 -13.61
N SER A 222 -26.75 21.98 -14.20
CA SER A 222 -26.31 21.60 -15.56
C SER A 222 -24.77 21.40 -15.71
N LEU A 223 -24.39 20.58 -16.72
CA LEU A 223 -23.03 20.26 -17.25
C LEU A 223 -22.33 21.48 -17.93
N ALA A 224 -21.02 21.57 -18.30
CA ALA A 224 -19.71 20.88 -18.04
C ALA A 224 -18.55 21.76 -18.71
N LYS A 225 -17.34 21.39 -19.24
CA LYS A 225 -16.65 20.13 -19.65
C LYS A 225 -15.14 20.32 -20.13
N THR A 226 -14.17 19.48 -19.67
CA THR A 226 -12.87 19.00 -20.31
C THR A 226 -11.75 19.92 -20.90
N GLY A 227 -10.46 19.51 -20.76
CA GLY A 227 -9.23 19.97 -21.50
C GLY A 227 -8.01 19.02 -21.35
N VAL A 228 -6.97 19.04 -22.23
CA VAL A 228 -5.97 17.92 -22.42
C VAL A 228 -4.54 18.29 -22.97
N ALA A 229 -3.52 17.45 -22.68
CA ALA A 229 -2.16 17.24 -23.29
C ALA A 229 -0.96 18.22 -22.98
N GLY A 230 0.34 17.83 -23.07
CA GLY A 230 1.01 16.50 -23.22
C GLY A 230 2.50 16.52 -23.71
N SER A 231 3.31 15.48 -23.37
CA SER A 231 4.57 14.94 -24.00
C SER A 231 5.88 15.79 -24.18
N THR A 232 7.15 15.31 -24.39
CA THR A 232 8.02 14.13 -24.00
C THR A 232 9.48 14.36 -24.56
N LEU A 233 10.56 13.69 -24.05
CA LEU A 233 11.72 13.05 -24.81
C LEU A 233 13.21 13.31 -24.38
N ILE A 234 13.94 12.18 -24.12
CA ILE A 234 15.29 11.73 -24.57
C ILE A 234 16.63 12.45 -24.21
N GLY A 235 17.61 11.63 -23.76
CA GLY A 235 19.09 11.83 -23.89
C GLY A 235 19.87 10.56 -23.47
N LEU A 236 20.97 10.16 -24.15
CA LEU A 236 21.69 8.87 -23.92
C LEU A 236 23.16 8.91 -24.39
N ALA A 237 24.06 8.14 -23.76
CA ALA A 237 25.47 7.93 -24.19
C ALA A 237 25.99 6.52 -23.85
N GLY A 238 27.13 6.13 -24.45
CA GLY A 238 27.61 4.73 -24.61
C GLY A 238 28.44 4.11 -23.48
N VAL A 239 28.76 2.83 -23.66
CA VAL A 239 28.95 1.82 -22.60
C VAL A 239 30.07 0.80 -22.98
N PHE A 240 30.56 0.08 -21.98
CA PHE A 240 31.54 -1.03 -22.02
C PHE A 240 30.87 -2.31 -21.39
N ILE A 241 31.53 -3.46 -21.19
CA ILE A 241 30.97 -4.75 -20.68
C ILE A 241 31.48 -5.30 -19.30
N VAL A 242 30.59 -5.47 -18.31
CA VAL A 242 30.61 -6.35 -17.09
C VAL A 242 29.16 -6.65 -16.74
N SER A 243 28.76 -7.88 -16.46
CA SER A 243 27.35 -8.19 -16.21
C SER A 243 26.94 -7.83 -14.78
N GLY A 244 26.05 -6.85 -14.63
CA GLY A 244 25.16 -6.76 -13.47
C GLY A 244 23.89 -7.56 -13.76
N LEU A 245 23.48 -8.43 -12.84
CA LEU A 245 22.28 -9.25 -12.93
C LEU A 245 21.30 -8.85 -11.83
N LEU A 246 20.07 -8.50 -12.19
CA LEU A 246 18.97 -8.31 -11.25
C LEU A 246 18.28 -9.65 -10.99
N MET A 247 18.32 -10.10 -9.74
CA MET A 247 17.71 -11.35 -9.28
C MET A 247 16.51 -11.05 -8.37
N LEU A 248 15.33 -11.54 -8.72
CA LEU A 248 14.17 -11.61 -7.83
C LEU A 248 14.37 -12.77 -6.85
N ARG A 249 14.17 -12.56 -5.55
CA ARG A 249 13.99 -13.67 -4.59
C ARG A 249 12.57 -14.20 -4.72
N ARG A 250 12.42 -15.51 -4.90
CA ARG A 250 11.12 -16.19 -4.90
C ARG A 250 10.55 -16.26 -3.47
N PRO A 251 9.22 -16.22 -3.29
CA PRO A 251 8.62 -16.60 -2.01
C PRO A 251 8.97 -18.05 -1.67
N GLU A 252 9.04 -18.39 -0.39
CA GLU A 252 9.16 -19.78 0.05
C GLU A 252 7.78 -20.45 -0.07
N GLU A 253 7.68 -21.54 -0.86
CA GLU A 253 6.44 -22.30 -0.95
C GLU A 253 6.22 -23.10 0.34
N SER A 254 5.03 -22.98 0.93
CA SER A 254 4.64 -23.71 2.13
C SER A 254 4.17 -25.14 1.79
N GLU A 255 4.83 -26.14 2.40
CA GLU A 255 4.43 -27.57 2.38
C GLU A 255 3.24 -27.89 3.30
#